data_AF-W1Y8M2-F1
#
_entry.id   AF-W1Y8M2-F1
#
_cell.length_a   1.000
_cell.length_b   1.000
_cell.length_c   1.000
_cell.angle_alpha   90.00
_cell.angle_beta   90.00
_cell.angle_gamma   90.00
#
_symmetry.space_group_name_H-M   'P 1'
#
loop_
_entity.id
_entity.type
_entity.pdbx_description
1 polymer ?
#
loop_
_entity_poly.entity_id
_entity_poly.type
_entity_poly.pdbx_seq_one_letter_code
_entity_poly.pdbx_strand_id
1 'polypeptide(L)'
;ISQSGETSDTLAALKEAKRLGAKSLAITNVVGSSISREADNKVYTWAGPEISVASTKAYTTQLVAGLLFAVYLGQLNGKMDPALGEEIL
;
A
#
# COMPACT_ATOMS: atom_id res chain seq x y z
N ILE A 1 4.97 -1.18 -2.30
CA ILE A 1 4.84 -0.15 -1.24
C ILE A 1 5.95 0.88 -1.47
N SER A 2 5.64 2.17 -1.53
CA SER A 2 6.66 3.23 -1.66
C SER A 2 6.08 4.56 -1.19
N GLN A 3 6.79 5.27 -0.29
CA GLN A 3 6.36 6.58 0.21
C GLN A 3 6.24 7.60 -0.94
N SER A 4 7.31 7.79 -1.71
CA SER A 4 7.35 8.76 -2.81
C SER A 4 6.57 8.30 -4.03
N GLY A 5 6.45 6.98 -4.21
CA GLY A 5 5.91 6.40 -5.44
C GLY A 5 6.87 6.51 -6.64
N GLU A 6 8.12 6.90 -6.41
CA GLU A 6 9.16 7.10 -7.43
C GLU A 6 10.40 6.22 -7.20
N THR A 7 10.35 5.27 -6.25
CA THR A 7 11.47 4.35 -5.99
C THR A 7 11.71 3.45 -7.21
N SER A 8 12.80 3.70 -7.95
CA SER A 8 13.09 3.07 -9.25
C SER A 8 13.04 1.55 -9.23
N ASP A 9 13.69 0.90 -8.26
CA ASP A 9 13.72 -0.56 -8.16
C ASP A 9 12.32 -1.15 -7.91
N THR A 10 11.49 -0.45 -7.13
CA THR A 10 10.10 -0.85 -6.87
C THR A 10 9.24 -0.68 -8.12
N LEU A 11 9.43 0.40 -8.89
CA LEU A 11 8.73 0.61 -10.14
C LEU A 11 9.12 -0.43 -11.19
N ALA A 12 10.41 -0.78 -11.29
CA ALA A 12 10.90 -1.82 -12.17
C ALA A 12 10.29 -3.19 -11.82
N ALA A 13 10.29 -3.55 -10.53
CA ALA A 13 9.67 -4.78 -10.05
C ALA A 13 8.16 -4.82 -10.33
N LEU A 14 7.46 -3.70 -10.16
CA LEU A 14 6.03 -3.58 -10.48
C LEU A 14 5.77 -3.84 -11.98
N LYS A 15 6.54 -3.19 -12.86
CA LYS A 15 6.43 -3.37 -14.31
C LYS A 15 6.69 -4.80 -14.73
N GLU A 16 7.71 -5.43 -14.15
CA GLU A 16 8.02 -6.84 -14.45
C GLU A 16 6.92 -7.79 -13.96
N ALA A 17 6.41 -7.60 -12.74
CA ALA A 17 5.30 -8.40 -12.23
C ALA A 17 4.05 -8.27 -13.13
N LYS A 18 3.73 -7.06 -13.57
CA LYS A 18 2.63 -6.82 -14.52
C LYS A 18 2.88 -7.47 -15.88
N ARG A 19 4.12 -7.40 -16.41
CA ARG A 19 4.50 -8.08 -17.66
C ARG A 19 4.27 -9.59 -17.57
N LEU A 20 4.45 -10.17 -16.39
CA LEU A 20 4.19 -11.59 -16.09
C LEU A 20 2.71 -11.89 -15.79
N GLY A 21 1.82 -10.90 -15.87
CA GLY A 21 0.37 -11.07 -15.68
C GLY A 21 -0.11 -10.96 -14.23
N ALA A 22 0.72 -10.51 -13.30
CA ALA A 22 0.31 -10.30 -11.91
C ALA A 22 -0.63 -9.09 -11.78
N LYS A 23 -1.67 -9.22 -10.95
CA LYS A 23 -2.45 -8.06 -10.49
C LYS A 23 -1.66 -7.28 -9.45
N SER A 24 -1.73 -5.97 -9.51
CA SER A 24 -0.94 -5.07 -8.68
C SER A 24 -1.79 -4.15 -7.81
N LEU A 25 -1.27 -3.88 -6.60
CA LEU A 25 -1.81 -2.91 -5.65
C LEU A 25 -0.64 -2.03 -5.16
N ALA A 26 -0.74 -0.72 -5.37
CA ALA A 26 0.19 0.25 -4.83
C ALA A 26 -0.31 0.79 -3.49
N ILE A 27 0.52 0.72 -2.45
CA ILE A 27 0.38 1.51 -1.23
C ILE A 27 1.42 2.63 -1.31
N THR A 28 0.97 3.88 -1.41
CA THR A 28 1.83 5.04 -1.60
C THR A 28 1.23 6.31 -1.00
N ASN A 29 2.06 7.32 -0.72
CA ASN A 29 1.59 8.58 -0.16
C ASN A 29 1.28 9.62 -1.24
N VAL A 30 2.02 9.60 -2.35
CA VAL A 30 1.94 10.65 -3.39
C VAL A 30 0.93 10.25 -4.46
N VAL A 31 -0.17 11.00 -4.51
CA VAL A 31 -1.22 10.86 -5.53
C VAL A 31 -0.65 11.14 -6.91
N GLY A 32 -0.90 10.22 -7.84
CA GLY A 32 -0.46 10.37 -9.21
C GLY A 32 1.04 10.15 -9.43
N SER A 33 1.79 9.63 -8.46
CA SER A 33 3.17 9.16 -8.64
C SER A 33 3.29 8.05 -9.70
N SER A 34 4.50 7.80 -10.21
CA SER A 34 4.78 6.79 -11.24
C SER A 34 4.27 5.40 -10.85
N ILE A 35 4.54 4.95 -9.61
CA ILE A 35 4.03 3.67 -9.10
C ILE A 35 2.50 3.67 -9.02
N SER A 36 1.85 4.77 -8.60
CA SER A 36 0.38 4.84 -8.51
C SER A 36 -0.33 4.81 -9.87
N ARG A 37 0.32 5.33 -10.91
CA ARG A 37 -0.19 5.31 -12.29
C ARG A 37 -0.01 3.95 -12.95
N GLU A 38 1.10 3.28 -12.63
CA GLU A 38 1.43 1.96 -13.16
C GLU A 38 0.59 0.84 -12.52
N ALA A 39 0.27 0.92 -11.24
CA ALA A 39 -0.49 -0.12 -10.54
C ALA A 39 -1.98 -0.18 -10.94
N ASP A 40 -2.57 -1.37 -10.89
CA ASP A 40 -4.00 -1.59 -11.23
C ASP A 40 -4.91 -1.00 -10.15
N ASN A 41 -4.54 -1.16 -8.88
CA ASN A 41 -5.25 -0.65 -7.73
C ASN A 41 -4.33 0.18 -6.84
N LYS A 42 -4.91 1.10 -6.05
CA LYS A 42 -4.16 2.08 -5.26
C LYS A 42 -4.78 2.23 -3.87
N VAL A 43 -3.94 2.33 -2.85
CA VAL A 43 -4.27 2.81 -1.51
C VAL A 43 -3.34 3.97 -1.18
N TYR A 44 -3.93 5.14 -0.95
CA TYR A 44 -3.18 6.30 -0.53
C TYR A 44 -3.11 6.39 0.98
N THR A 45 -1.91 6.57 1.52
CA THR A 45 -1.70 6.57 2.98
C THR A 45 -1.95 7.93 3.63
N TRP A 46 -1.99 9.01 2.84
CA TRP A 46 -2.29 10.38 3.30
C TRP A 46 -1.42 10.88 4.47
N ALA A 47 -0.18 10.40 4.56
CA ALA A 47 0.81 10.87 5.54
C ALA A 47 1.23 12.35 5.29
N GLY A 48 0.99 12.88 4.09
CA GLY A 48 1.43 14.21 3.68
C GLY A 48 2.95 14.31 3.45
N PRO A 49 3.49 15.50 3.14
CA PRO A 49 4.91 15.68 2.80
C PRO A 49 5.83 15.38 3.97
N GLU A 50 6.94 14.68 3.74
CA GLU A 50 7.91 14.33 4.80
C GLU A 50 9.29 14.86 4.44
N ILE A 51 9.79 15.80 5.25
CA ILE A 51 11.09 16.49 5.05
C ILE A 51 12.21 15.81 5.86
N SER A 52 11.83 14.99 6.84
CA SER A 52 12.76 14.22 7.65
C SER A 52 13.57 13.24 6.80
N VAL A 53 14.85 13.05 7.15
CA VAL A 53 15.72 12.04 6.54
C VAL A 53 15.23 10.63 6.89
N ALA A 54 14.82 10.43 8.15
CA ALA A 54 14.24 9.16 8.61
C ALA A 54 12.73 9.17 8.41
N SER A 55 12.20 8.08 7.85
CA SER A 55 10.76 7.87 7.67
C SER A 55 10.08 7.57 9.01
N THR A 56 9.00 8.30 9.30
CA THR A 56 8.24 8.23 10.55
C THR A 56 6.76 8.01 10.24
N LYS A 57 6.07 9.07 9.83
CA LYS A 57 4.63 9.04 9.50
C LYS A 57 4.32 8.23 8.26
N ALA A 58 5.19 8.25 7.25
CA ALA A 58 5.01 7.38 6.09
C ALA A 58 5.09 5.90 6.47
N TYR A 59 6.00 5.53 7.38
CA TYR A 59 6.11 4.16 7.85
C TYR A 59 4.87 3.72 8.64
N THR A 60 4.43 4.50 9.62
CA THR A 60 3.27 4.14 10.46
C THR A 60 1.99 4.05 9.63
N THR A 61 1.74 5.00 8.72
CA THR A 61 0.56 4.96 7.85
C THR A 61 0.59 3.79 6.85
N GLN A 62 1.77 3.35 6.40
CA GLN A 62 1.91 2.12 5.60
C GLN A 62 1.58 0.86 6.40
N LEU A 63 1.98 0.79 7.67
CA LEU A 63 1.60 -0.31 8.55
C LEU A 63 0.09 -0.37 8.76
N VAL A 64 -0.55 0.78 9.03
CA VAL A 64 -2.01 0.88 9.16
C VAL A 64 -2.70 0.45 7.87
N ALA A 65 -2.25 0.92 6.70
CA ALA A 65 -2.80 0.50 5.42
C ALA A 65 -2.66 -1.02 5.19
N GLY A 66 -1.53 -1.61 5.58
CA GLY A 66 -1.31 -3.06 5.52
C GLY A 66 -2.23 -3.85 6.46
N LEU A 67 -2.43 -3.35 7.68
CA LEU A 67 -3.34 -3.94 8.66
C LEU A 67 -4.79 -3.94 8.17
N LEU A 68 -5.28 -2.78 7.70
CA LEU A 68 -6.62 -2.65 7.15
C LEU A 68 -6.82 -3.55 5.91
N PHE A 69 -5.80 -3.65 5.07
CA PHE A 69 -5.83 -4.57 3.93
C PHE A 69 -5.88 -6.04 4.36
N ALA A 70 -5.14 -6.43 5.40
CA ALA A 70 -5.19 -7.77 5.95
C ALA A 70 -6.56 -8.11 6.56
N VAL A 71 -7.15 -7.18 7.32
CA VAL A 71 -8.52 -7.32 7.86
C VAL A 71 -9.52 -7.49 6.73
N TYR A 72 -9.46 -6.62 5.72
CA TYR A 72 -10.35 -6.69 4.55
C TYR A 72 -10.25 -8.04 3.82
N LEU A 73 -9.03 -8.53 3.56
CA LEU A 73 -8.84 -9.85 2.93
C LEU A 73 -9.30 -11.00 3.84
N GLY A 74 -9.11 -10.89 5.14
CA GLY A 74 -9.57 -11.87 6.12
C GLY A 74 -11.09 -11.98 6.15
N GLN A 75 -11.79 -10.85 6.15
CA GLN A 75 -13.25 -10.76 6.07
C GLN A 75 -13.77 -11.32 4.75
N LEU A 76 -13.20 -10.92 3.61
CA LEU A 76 -13.60 -11.40 2.28
C LEU A 76 -13.44 -12.91 2.12
N ASN A 77 -12.39 -13.49 2.70
CA ASN A 77 -12.10 -14.91 2.58
C ASN A 77 -12.76 -15.77 3.68
N GLY A 78 -13.53 -15.16 4.60
CA GLY A 78 -14.16 -15.87 5.73
C GLY A 78 -13.15 -16.46 6.72
N LYS A 79 -11.93 -15.91 6.80
CA LYS A 79 -10.84 -16.37 7.65
C LYS A 79 -10.52 -15.44 8.83
N MET A 80 -11.34 -14.41 9.01
CA MET A 80 -11.25 -13.48 10.13
C MET A 80 -12.42 -13.73 11.07
N ASP A 81 -12.13 -13.81 12.38
CA ASP A 81 -13.17 -13.73 13.40
C ASP A 81 -13.82 -12.33 13.31
N PRO A 82 -15.15 -12.23 13.08
CA PRO A 82 -15.83 -10.95 12.98
C PRO A 82 -15.58 -10.03 14.18
N ALA A 83 -15.52 -10.56 15.40
CA ALA A 83 -15.32 -9.76 16.60
C ALA A 83 -13.91 -9.14 16.64
N LEU A 84 -12.89 -9.93 16.29
CA LEU A 84 -11.51 -9.44 16.18
C LEU A 84 -11.37 -8.41 15.05
N GLY A 85 -12.05 -8.62 13.93
CA GLY A 85 -12.09 -7.67 12.82
C GLY A 85 -12.69 -6.32 13.22
N GLU A 86 -13.75 -6.32 14.03
CA GLU A 86 -14.36 -5.11 14.60
C GLU A 86 -13.48 -4.44 15.64
N GLU A 87 -12.76 -5.19 16.47
CA GLU A 87 -11.83 -4.61 17.47
C GLU A 87 -10.67 -3.84 16.84
N ILE A 88 -10.18 -4.31 15.69
CA ILE A 88 -9.05 -3.69 14.98
C ILE A 88 -9.45 -2.40 14.25
N LEU A 89 -10.73 -2.25 13.86
CA LEU A 89 -11.25 -1.14 13.05
C LEU A 89 -11.73 0.05 13.89
#